data_AF-A0A1L9V447-F1
#
_entry.id   AF-A0A1L9V447-F1
#
_cell.length_a   1.000
_cell.length_b   1.000
_cell.length_c   1.000
_cell.angle_alpha   90.00
_cell.angle_beta   90.00
_cell.angle_gamma   90.00
#
_symmetry.space_group_name_H-M   'P 1'
#
loop_
_entity.id
_entity.type
_entity.pdbx_description
1 polymer ?
#
loop_
_entity_poly.entity_id
_entity_poly.type
_entity_poly.pdbx_seq_one_letter_code
_entity_poly.pdbx_strand_id
1 'polypeptide(L)'
;TAWTEITYKPMLLQLVARVSSRVFMGPELCANEAWLGISKEYAIESFVAARTLRQWHFFLRPIVHWFLPECRKVRATLAEARVIIMPVIEERRKTNRQAREAGQSTSKMAYTIGWMDDAAKGRPYDVATAQ
;
A
#
# COMPACT_ATOMS: atom_id res chain seq x y z
N THR A 1 -14.17 30.33 -18.13
CA THR A 1 -13.29 29.19 -17.77
C THR A 1 -11.93 29.44 -18.39
N ALA A 2 -10.89 29.63 -17.58
CA ALA A 2 -9.53 29.83 -18.09
C ALA A 2 -8.85 28.47 -18.27
N TRP A 3 -8.27 28.23 -19.44
CA TRP A 3 -7.45 27.04 -19.68
C TRP A 3 -6.14 27.14 -18.92
N THR A 4 -5.68 26.02 -18.36
CA THR A 4 -4.41 25.95 -17.62
C THR A 4 -3.61 24.77 -18.14
N GLU A 5 -2.32 24.99 -18.39
CA GLU A 5 -1.42 23.94 -18.83
C GLU A 5 -1.03 23.06 -17.64
N ILE A 6 -1.07 21.74 -17.83
CA ILE A 6 -0.78 20.76 -16.79
C ILE A 6 0.28 19.79 -17.27
N THR A 7 1.19 19.41 -16.38
CA THR A 7 2.07 18.26 -16.63
C THR A 7 1.29 16.98 -16.37
N TYR A 8 0.91 16.29 -17.45
CA TYR A 8 0.01 15.13 -17.40
C TYR A 8 0.49 13.99 -16.48
N LYS A 9 1.77 13.58 -16.58
CA LYS A 9 2.29 12.41 -15.86
C LYS A 9 2.23 12.56 -14.32
N PRO A 10 2.77 13.62 -13.70
CA PRO A 10 2.69 13.81 -12.25
C PRO A 10 1.25 13.92 -11.75
N MET A 11 0.39 14.63 -12.50
CA MET A 11 -1.02 14.80 -12.14
C MET A 11 -1.76 13.45 -12.17
N LEU A 12 -1.55 12.64 -13.21
CA LEU A 12 -2.15 11.32 -13.32
C LEU A 12 -1.71 10.41 -12.17
N LEU A 13 -0.42 10.39 -11.82
CA LEU A 13 0.08 9.60 -10.69
C LEU A 13 -0.54 10.04 -9.36
N GLN A 14 -0.76 11.34 -9.16
CA GLN A 14 -1.46 11.85 -7.98
C GLN A 14 -2.92 11.45 -7.95
N LEU A 15 -3.62 11.54 -9.07
CA LEU A 15 -5.01 11.13 -9.15
C LEU A 15 -5.18 9.64 -8.89
N VAL A 16 -4.38 8.79 -9.55
CA VAL A 16 -4.41 7.34 -9.36
C VAL A 16 -4.10 6.97 -7.91
N ALA A 17 -3.04 7.53 -7.32
CA ALA A 17 -2.70 7.26 -5.93
C ALA A 17 -3.85 7.63 -4.97
N ARG A 18 -4.51 8.77 -5.19
CA ARG A 18 -5.68 9.20 -4.39
C ARG A 18 -6.87 8.26 -4.55
N VAL A 19 -7.28 7.99 -5.78
CA VAL A 19 -8.44 7.14 -6.07
C VAL A 19 -8.23 5.71 -5.54
N SER A 20 -7.07 5.11 -5.81
CA SER A 20 -6.73 3.78 -5.29
C SER A 20 -6.70 3.75 -3.76
N SER A 21 -6.11 4.77 -3.12
CA SER A 21 -6.12 4.87 -1.66
C SER A 21 -7.52 5.01 -1.09
N ARG A 22 -8.41 5.75 -1.75
CA ARG A 22 -9.80 5.89 -1.29
C ARG A 22 -10.56 4.57 -1.34
N VAL A 23 -10.39 3.80 -2.40
CA VAL A 23 -11.06 2.51 -2.58
C VAL A 23 -10.53 1.46 -1.62
N PHE A 24 -9.21 1.31 -1.53
CA PHE A 24 -8.60 0.21 -0.79
C PHE A 24 -8.33 0.53 0.68
N MET A 25 -7.99 1.79 0.97
CA MET A 25 -7.54 2.24 2.29
C MET A 25 -8.52 3.19 2.96
N GLY A 26 -9.49 3.75 2.26
CA GLY A 26 -10.50 4.66 2.83
C GLY A 26 -10.13 6.14 2.86
N PRO A 27 -11.01 7.00 3.43
CA PRO A 27 -10.89 8.45 3.42
C PRO A 27 -9.64 8.97 4.12
N GLU A 28 -9.28 8.38 5.25
CA GLU A 28 -8.17 8.83 6.11
C GLU A 28 -6.83 8.86 5.36
N LEU A 29 -6.53 7.80 4.62
CA LEU A 29 -5.26 7.67 3.89
C LEU A 29 -5.32 8.31 2.49
N CYS A 30 -6.49 8.48 1.90
CA CYS A 30 -6.64 9.18 0.61
C CYS A 30 -6.20 10.66 0.66
N ALA A 31 -6.27 11.29 1.84
CA ALA A 31 -5.87 12.69 2.04
C ALA A 31 -4.45 12.83 2.63
N ASN A 32 -3.84 11.72 3.05
CA ASN A 32 -2.51 11.75 3.68
C ASN A 32 -1.42 11.88 2.61
N GLU A 33 -0.84 13.07 2.47
CA GLU A 33 0.18 13.36 1.45
C GLU A 33 1.46 12.51 1.63
N ALA A 34 1.82 12.14 2.86
CA ALA A 34 2.96 11.24 3.10
C ALA A 34 2.67 9.83 2.57
N TRP A 35 1.45 9.30 2.80
CA TRP A 35 1.00 8.04 2.23
C TRP A 35 0.97 8.07 0.71
N LEU A 36 0.41 9.14 0.12
CA LEU A 36 0.34 9.30 -1.33
C LEU A 36 1.74 9.41 -1.96
N GLY A 37 2.67 10.08 -1.29
CA GLY A 37 4.07 10.17 -1.71
C GLY A 37 4.75 8.80 -1.73
N ILE A 38 4.74 8.11 -0.60
CA ILE A 38 5.36 6.78 -0.45
C ILE A 38 4.70 5.74 -1.37
N SER A 39 3.39 5.80 -1.58
CA SER A 39 2.69 4.89 -2.50
C SER A 39 3.16 5.05 -3.94
N LYS A 40 3.36 6.30 -4.39
CA LYS A 40 3.90 6.58 -5.73
C LYS A 40 5.33 6.11 -5.85
N GLU A 41 6.16 6.43 -4.86
CA GLU A 41 7.57 6.04 -4.87
C GLU A 41 7.70 4.51 -4.87
N TYR A 42 6.96 3.81 -4.01
CA TYR A 42 6.94 2.35 -3.99
C TYR A 42 6.55 1.76 -5.35
N ALA A 43 5.52 2.31 -6.01
CA ALA A 43 5.11 1.85 -7.32
C ALA A 43 6.24 2.00 -8.35
N ILE A 44 6.89 3.17 -8.41
CA ILE A 44 8.00 3.44 -9.32
C ILE A 44 9.19 2.52 -9.03
N GLU A 45 9.63 2.47 -7.78
CA GLU A 45 10.79 1.69 -7.35
C GLU A 45 10.58 0.20 -7.57
N SER A 46 9.35 -0.30 -7.36
CA SER A 46 9.02 -1.71 -7.63
C SER A 46 9.18 -2.06 -9.10
N PHE A 47 8.75 -1.20 -10.03
CA PHE A 47 8.96 -1.42 -11.46
C PHE A 47 10.44 -1.37 -11.84
N VAL A 48 11.20 -0.43 -11.27
CA VAL A 48 12.63 -0.30 -11.49
C VAL A 48 13.37 -1.55 -10.97
N ALA A 49 13.14 -1.95 -9.73
CA ALA A 49 13.74 -3.14 -9.14
C ALA A 49 13.39 -4.41 -9.91
N ALA A 50 12.12 -4.57 -10.34
CA ALA A 50 11.70 -5.71 -11.14
C ALA A 50 12.39 -5.72 -12.52
N ARG A 51 12.60 -4.55 -13.14
CA ARG A 51 13.33 -4.43 -14.40
C ARG A 51 14.80 -4.83 -14.23
N THR A 52 15.47 -4.34 -13.20
CA THR A 52 16.87 -4.69 -12.90
C THR A 52 17.00 -6.18 -12.61
N LEU A 53 16.11 -6.75 -11.79
CA LEU A 53 16.16 -8.18 -11.44
C LEU A 53 15.93 -9.11 -12.64
N ARG A 54 15.11 -8.68 -13.63
CA ARG A 54 14.88 -9.43 -14.87
C ARG A 54 16.11 -9.56 -15.76
N GLN A 55 17.11 -8.70 -15.61
CA GLN A 55 18.38 -8.79 -16.35
C GLN A 55 19.25 -9.97 -15.87
N TRP A 56 18.99 -10.49 -14.67
CA TRP A 56 19.71 -11.62 -14.10
C TRP A 56 19.02 -12.96 -14.40
N HIS A 57 19.85 -13.99 -14.62
CA HIS A 57 19.39 -15.37 -14.76
C HIS A 57 18.63 -15.82 -13.50
N PHE A 58 17.60 -16.65 -13.66
CA PHE A 58 16.66 -16.94 -12.57
C PHE A 58 17.31 -17.56 -11.32
N PHE A 59 18.37 -18.38 -11.49
CA PHE A 59 19.13 -18.97 -10.39
C PHE A 59 19.88 -17.95 -9.53
N LEU A 60 20.27 -16.80 -10.10
CA LEU A 60 21.02 -15.77 -9.36
C LEU A 60 20.11 -14.79 -8.63
N ARG A 61 18.84 -14.67 -9.06
CA ARG A 61 17.83 -13.77 -8.48
C ARG A 61 17.73 -13.82 -6.95
N PRO A 62 17.66 -15.01 -6.28
CA PRO A 62 17.56 -15.09 -4.81
C PRO A 62 18.81 -14.63 -4.06
N ILE A 63 19.93 -14.42 -4.75
CA ILE A 63 21.16 -13.89 -4.15
C ILE A 63 21.28 -12.39 -4.47
N VAL A 64 21.17 -12.02 -5.75
CA VAL A 64 21.46 -10.65 -6.20
C VAL A 64 20.48 -9.62 -5.63
N HIS A 65 19.21 -9.98 -5.38
CA HIS A 65 18.23 -9.03 -4.83
C HIS A 65 18.59 -8.48 -3.43
N TRP A 66 19.49 -9.14 -2.71
CA TRP A 66 20.03 -8.64 -1.44
C TRP A 66 21.05 -7.51 -1.64
N PHE A 67 21.77 -7.53 -2.76
CA PHE A 67 22.85 -6.60 -3.08
C PHE A 67 22.41 -5.45 -3.98
N LEU A 68 21.40 -5.68 -4.83
CA LEU A 68 20.89 -4.66 -5.75
C LEU A 68 20.33 -3.44 -4.98
N PRO A 69 20.83 -2.22 -5.26
CA PRO A 69 20.39 -1.01 -4.57
C PRO A 69 18.91 -0.72 -4.80
N GLU A 70 18.36 -1.05 -5.98
CA GLU A 70 16.95 -0.86 -6.32
C GLU A 70 16.05 -1.75 -5.45
N CYS A 71 16.45 -3.02 -5.26
CA CYS A 71 15.72 -3.92 -4.37
C CYS A 71 15.83 -3.50 -2.90
N ARG A 72 16.95 -2.92 -2.48
CA ARG A 72 17.12 -2.34 -1.13
C ARG A 72 16.20 -1.13 -0.94
N LYS A 73 16.11 -0.26 -1.96
CA LYS A 73 15.26 0.92 -1.94
C LYS A 73 13.78 0.54 -1.80
N VAL A 74 13.29 -0.42 -2.59
CA VAL A 74 11.90 -0.93 -2.46
C VAL A 74 11.61 -1.43 -1.04
N ARG A 75 12.55 -2.16 -0.41
CA ARG A 75 12.38 -2.64 0.97
C ARG A 75 12.33 -1.49 1.98
N ALA A 76 13.14 -0.45 1.80
CA ALA A 76 13.13 0.73 2.65
C ALA A 76 11.80 1.49 2.52
N THR A 77 11.35 1.75 1.30
CA THR A 77 10.05 2.40 1.04
C THR A 77 8.88 1.59 1.62
N LEU A 78 8.95 0.26 1.56
CA LEU A 78 7.94 -0.60 2.18
C LEU A 78 7.97 -0.54 3.72
N ALA A 79 9.16 -0.39 4.33
CA ALA A 79 9.28 -0.20 5.78
C ALA A 79 8.65 1.13 6.22
N GLU A 80 8.87 2.21 5.46
CA GLU A 80 8.23 3.51 5.70
C GLU A 80 6.71 3.46 5.50
N ALA A 81 6.25 2.77 4.45
CA ALA A 81 4.84 2.52 4.21
C ALA A 81 4.17 1.83 5.41
N ARG A 82 4.81 0.81 6.00
CA ARG A 82 4.28 0.14 7.20
C ARG A 82 4.09 1.11 8.36
N VAL A 83 5.04 2.01 8.61
CA VAL A 83 4.94 2.97 9.72
C VAL A 83 3.69 3.85 9.59
N ILE A 84 3.31 4.23 8.37
CA ILE A 84 2.13 5.07 8.12
C ILE A 84 0.82 4.28 8.18
N ILE A 85 0.79 3.08 7.58
CA ILE A 85 -0.45 2.31 7.47
C ILE A 85 -0.83 1.61 8.77
N MET A 86 0.15 1.07 9.50
CA MET A 86 -0.11 0.17 10.64
C MET A 86 -1.00 0.79 11.74
N PRO A 87 -0.83 2.07 12.12
CA PRO A 87 -1.73 2.71 13.10
C PRO A 87 -3.20 2.71 12.64
N VAL A 88 -3.43 3.00 11.37
CA VAL A 88 -4.78 3.05 10.77
C VAL A 88 -5.41 1.66 10.73
N ILE A 89 -4.63 0.63 10.39
CA ILE A 89 -5.10 -0.77 10.43
C ILE A 89 -5.47 -1.18 11.86
N GLU A 90 -4.60 -0.88 12.82
CA GLU A 90 -4.80 -1.33 14.20
C GLU A 90 -6.03 -0.67 14.84
N GLU A 91 -6.24 0.62 14.61
CA GLU A 91 -7.44 1.33 15.05
C GLU A 91 -8.72 0.70 14.47
N ARG A 92 -8.68 0.29 13.20
CA ARG A 92 -9.80 -0.39 12.53
C ARG A 92 -10.05 -1.78 13.09
N ARG A 93 -8.99 -2.56 13.30
CA ARG A 93 -9.10 -3.89 13.93
C ARG A 93 -9.72 -3.79 15.32
N LYS A 94 -9.29 -2.79 16.11
CA LYS A 94 -9.86 -2.50 17.43
C LYS A 94 -11.35 -2.15 17.34
N THR A 95 -11.71 -1.22 16.45
CA THR A 95 -13.11 -0.80 16.25
C THR A 95 -14.00 -1.97 15.81
N ASN A 96 -13.52 -2.78 14.86
CA ASN A 96 -14.25 -3.95 14.39
C ASN A 96 -14.39 -5.02 15.48
N ARG A 97 -13.36 -5.22 16.31
CA ARG A 97 -13.42 -6.14 17.45
C ARG A 97 -14.48 -5.70 18.47
N GLN A 98 -14.50 -4.41 18.82
CA GLN A 98 -15.50 -3.84 19.72
C GLN A 98 -16.93 -3.97 19.18
N ALA A 99 -17.12 -3.71 17.88
CA ALA A 99 -18.42 -3.89 17.23
C ALA A 99 -18.89 -5.35 17.27
N ARG A 100 -17.99 -6.31 17.02
CA ARG A 100 -18.29 -7.76 17.12
C ARG A 100 -18.67 -8.16 18.55
N GLU A 101 -17.92 -7.68 19.54
CA GLU A 101 -18.19 -7.95 20.97
C GLU A 101 -19.53 -7.33 21.42
N ALA A 102 -19.94 -6.20 20.85
CA ALA A 102 -21.22 -5.55 21.11
C ALA A 102 -22.41 -6.14 20.32
N GLY A 103 -22.20 -7.21 19.53
CA GLY A 103 -23.24 -7.80 18.67
C GLY A 103 -23.72 -6.87 17.54
N GLN A 104 -22.99 -5.79 17.28
CA GLN A 104 -23.27 -4.86 16.19
C GLN A 104 -22.60 -5.35 14.91
N SER A 105 -23.20 -5.03 13.76
CA SER A 105 -22.51 -5.24 12.48
C SER A 105 -21.19 -4.48 12.53
N THR A 106 -20.07 -5.16 12.26
CA THR A 106 -18.81 -4.48 11.96
C THR A 106 -19.08 -3.39 10.95
N SER A 107 -18.52 -2.20 11.15
CA SER A 107 -18.63 -1.11 10.19
C SER A 107 -18.20 -1.66 8.84
N LYS A 108 -19.17 -1.88 7.95
CA LYS A 108 -18.97 -2.34 6.57
C LYS A 108 -18.42 -1.18 5.75
N MET A 109 -17.38 -0.55 6.24
CA MET A 109 -16.50 0.25 5.43
C MET A 109 -15.69 -0.78 4.63
N ALA A 110 -16.23 -1.13 3.45
CA ALA A 110 -15.76 -2.17 2.56
C ALA A 110 -14.37 -1.85 1.98
N TYR A 111 -13.34 -1.95 2.82
CA TYR A 111 -11.95 -1.82 2.45
C TYR A 111 -11.33 -3.19 2.25
N THR A 112 -10.29 -3.25 1.40
CA THR A 112 -9.54 -4.48 1.12
C THR A 112 -9.06 -5.14 2.41
N ILE A 113 -8.68 -4.36 3.41
CA ILE A 113 -8.18 -4.87 4.69
C ILE A 113 -9.24 -5.66 5.45
N GLY A 114 -10.50 -5.21 5.46
CA GLY A 114 -11.58 -5.94 6.12
C GLY A 114 -11.88 -7.28 5.45
N TRP A 115 -11.87 -7.28 4.11
CA TRP A 115 -11.95 -8.52 3.33
C TRP A 115 -10.76 -9.46 3.58
N MET A 116 -9.55 -8.91 3.68
CA MET A 116 -8.34 -9.69 3.99
C MET A 116 -8.40 -10.28 5.40
N ASP A 117 -8.86 -9.54 6.41
CA ASP A 117 -9.04 -10.03 7.77
C ASP A 117 -10.08 -11.17 7.82
N ASP A 118 -11.20 -11.02 7.10
CA ASP A 118 -12.23 -12.06 6.98
C ASP A 118 -11.71 -13.30 6.23
N ALA A 119 -10.95 -13.10 5.15
CA ALA A 119 -10.32 -14.19 4.40
C ALA A 119 -9.24 -14.92 5.21
N ALA A 120 -8.49 -14.20 6.04
CA ALA A 120 -7.43 -14.75 6.88
C ALA A 120 -7.99 -15.67 7.99
N LYS A 121 -9.26 -15.49 8.41
CA LYS A 121 -9.91 -16.30 9.47
C LYS A 121 -9.06 -16.43 10.74
N GLY A 122 -8.38 -15.34 11.12
CA GLY A 122 -7.50 -15.30 12.30
C GLY A 122 -6.05 -15.77 12.07
N ARG A 123 -5.66 -16.12 10.83
CA ARG A 123 -4.26 -16.39 10.49
C ARG A 123 -3.45 -15.10 10.43
N PRO A 124 -2.20 -15.08 10.94
CA PRO A 124 -1.35 -13.90 10.83
C PRO A 124 -0.96 -13.66 9.36
N TYR A 125 -0.99 -12.39 8.93
CA TYR A 125 -0.52 -11.96 7.62
C TYR A 125 0.05 -10.54 7.70
N ASP A 126 1.07 -10.24 6.87
CA ASP A 126 1.61 -8.87 6.74
C ASP A 126 0.72 -8.10 5.76
N VAL A 127 -0.01 -7.11 6.28
CA VAL A 127 -0.97 -6.31 5.51
C VAL A 127 -0.27 -5.46 4.44
N ALA A 128 1.00 -5.09 4.64
CA ALA A 128 1.73 -4.27 3.66
C ALA A 128 2.21 -5.08 2.45
N THR A 129 2.31 -6.41 2.59
CA THR A 129 2.70 -7.31 1.49
C THR A 129 1.57 -8.22 1.02
N ALA A 130 0.42 -8.19 1.67
CA ALA A 130 -0.75 -8.93 1.22
C ALA A 130 -1.32 -8.26 -0.03
N GLN A 131 -1.17 -8.94 -1.17
CA GLN A 131 -1.70 -8.54 -2.47
C GLN A 131 -2.46 -9.69 -3.10
#